data_AF-A0A2E7DR20-F1
#
_entry.id   AF-A0A2E7DR20-F1
#
_cell.length_a   1.000
_cell.length_b   1.000
_cell.length_c   1.000
_cell.angle_alpha   90.00
_cell.angle_beta   90.00
_cell.angle_gamma   90.00
#
_symmetry.space_group_name_H-M   'P 1'
#
loop_
_entity.id
_entity.type
_entity.pdbx_description
1 polymer ?
#
loop_
_entity_poly.entity_id
_entity_poly.type
_entity_poly.pdbx_seq_one_letter_code
_entity_poly.pdbx_strand_id
1 'polypeptide(L)'
;MSKNIDINVLIQLVGMLGVIASLIFVGLQMRQTQQIALAAQAQARTEMLLTRHMTFLEGRSELGYRAFATPYAELTPEERWVRDLHSSWLRDLQQNNYFQYRLGFLNEEQWQVIQARIAQVWSNCDLRSGYYAEDFMEAAFIDYLMALDDPCN
;
A
#
# COMPACT_ATOMS: atom_id res chain seq x y z
N MET A 1 -2.55 -32.58 -56.26
CA MET A 1 -1.25 -33.11 -55.81
C MET A 1 -1.14 -32.81 -54.31
N SER A 2 -1.54 -33.76 -53.46
CA SER A 2 -1.51 -33.56 -52.00
C SER A 2 -0.07 -33.66 -51.51
N LYS A 3 0.45 -32.56 -50.95
CA LYS A 3 1.79 -32.55 -50.35
C LYS A 3 1.68 -33.26 -48.99
N ASN A 4 2.13 -34.51 -48.91
CA ASN A 4 2.24 -35.22 -47.63
C ASN A 4 3.20 -34.43 -46.76
N ILE A 5 2.69 -33.82 -45.70
CA ILE A 5 3.51 -33.16 -44.68
C ILE A 5 4.26 -34.27 -43.95
N ASP A 6 5.59 -34.16 -43.88
CA ASP A 6 6.42 -35.10 -43.14
C ASP A 6 6.06 -35.02 -41.65
N ILE A 7 5.57 -36.14 -41.10
CA ILE A 7 5.19 -36.26 -39.69
C ILE A 7 6.35 -35.90 -38.75
N ASN A 8 7.60 -36.18 -39.14
CA ASN A 8 8.76 -35.83 -38.32
C ASN A 8 8.96 -34.31 -38.23
N VAL A 9 8.72 -33.60 -39.33
CA VAL A 9 8.78 -32.12 -39.35
C VAL A 9 7.67 -31.54 -38.48
N LEU A 10 6.47 -32.12 -38.50
CA LEU A 10 5.36 -31.70 -37.64
C LEU A 10 5.69 -31.92 -36.15
N ILE A 11 6.20 -33.10 -35.79
CA ILE A 11 6.59 -33.43 -34.41
C ILE A 11 7.69 -32.48 -33.92
N GLN A 12 8.71 -32.21 -34.75
CA GLN A 12 9.78 -31.29 -34.42
C GLN A 12 9.27 -29.86 -34.21
N LEU A 13 8.37 -29.38 -35.07
CA LEU A 13 7.74 -28.06 -34.94
C LEU A 13 6.94 -27.97 -33.62
N VAL A 14 6.13 -28.99 -33.31
CA VAL A 14 5.37 -29.05 -32.05
C VAL A 14 6.30 -29.07 -30.84
N GLY A 15 7.41 -29.81 -30.90
CA GLY A 15 8.43 -29.82 -29.84
C GLY A 15 9.05 -28.44 -29.60
N MET A 16 9.44 -27.74 -30.68
CA MET A 16 9.98 -26.39 -30.59
C MET A 16 8.94 -25.39 -30.04
N LEU A 17 7.70 -25.47 -30.50
CA LEU A 17 6.60 -24.66 -29.97
C LEU A 17 6.34 -24.95 -28.49
N GLY A 18 6.44 -26.21 -28.07
CA GLY A 18 6.33 -26.61 -26.66
C GLY A 18 7.41 -25.97 -25.78
N VAL A 19 8.67 -25.93 -26.24
CA VAL A 19 9.76 -25.25 -25.54
C VAL A 19 9.53 -23.74 -25.47
N ILE A 20 9.09 -23.12 -26.57
CA ILE A 20 8.80 -21.68 -26.58
C ILE A 20 7.65 -21.35 -25.61
N ALA A 21 6.57 -22.13 -25.64
CA ALA A 21 5.43 -21.95 -24.75
C ALA A 21 5.81 -22.12 -23.28
N SER A 22 6.67 -23.09 -22.95
CA SER A 22 7.15 -23.28 -21.57
C SER A 22 8.02 -22.11 -21.09
N LEU A 23 8.89 -21.58 -21.94
CA LEU A 23 9.70 -20.40 -21.61
C LEU A 23 8.85 -19.14 -21.40
N ILE A 24 7.81 -18.93 -22.21
CA ILE A 24 6.87 -17.83 -22.03
C ILE A 24 6.14 -17.97 -20.68
N PHE A 25 5.65 -19.17 -20.36
CA PHE A 25 4.98 -19.43 -19.10
C PHE A 25 5.88 -19.16 -17.89
N VAL A 26 7.13 -19.65 -17.92
CA VAL A 26 8.12 -19.37 -16.87
C VAL A 26 8.41 -17.88 -16.75
N GLY A 27 8.55 -17.15 -17.88
CA GLY A 27 8.75 -15.71 -17.87
C GLY A 27 7.60 -14.95 -17.19
N LEU A 28 6.35 -15.35 -17.46
CA LEU A 28 5.17 -14.79 -16.81
C LEU A 28 5.16 -15.09 -15.30
N GLN A 29 5.47 -16.32 -14.90
CA GLN A 29 5.55 -16.72 -13.48
C GLN A 29 6.65 -15.97 -12.72
N MET A 30 7.80 -15.75 -13.34
CA MET A 30 8.91 -15.00 -12.74
C MET A 30 8.53 -13.54 -12.52
N ARG A 31 7.85 -12.92 -13.49
CA ARG A 31 7.33 -11.55 -13.33
C ARG A 31 6.33 -11.44 -12.17
N GLN A 32 5.40 -12.38 -12.07
CA GLN A 32 4.43 -12.42 -10.96
C GLN A 32 5.14 -12.62 -9.61
N THR A 33 6.08 -13.56 -9.53
CA THR A 33 6.88 -13.81 -8.32
C THR A 33 7.64 -12.55 -7.89
N GLN A 34 8.24 -11.83 -8.83
CA GLN A 34 8.94 -10.58 -8.55
C GLN A 34 7.99 -9.51 -7.99
N GLN A 35 6.79 -9.36 -8.56
CA GLN A 35 5.79 -8.41 -8.06
C GLN A 35 5.34 -8.76 -6.63
N ILE A 36 5.09 -10.03 -6.34
CA ILE A 36 4.75 -10.51 -5.00
C ILE A 36 5.89 -10.22 -4.01
N ALA A 37 7.15 -10.45 -4.41
CA ALA A 37 8.30 -10.19 -3.55
C ALA A 37 8.45 -8.69 -3.20
N LEU A 38 8.24 -7.80 -4.18
CA LEU A 38 8.26 -6.34 -3.94
C LEU A 38 7.13 -5.90 -3.01
N ALA A 39 5.92 -6.44 -3.20
CA ALA A 39 4.79 -6.19 -2.31
C ALA A 39 5.05 -6.67 -0.87
N ALA A 40 5.58 -7.89 -0.72
CA ALA A 40 5.95 -8.43 0.59
C ALA A 40 7.04 -7.58 1.27
N GLN A 41 8.03 -7.09 0.51
CA GLN A 41 9.06 -6.21 1.05
C GLN A 41 8.49 -4.84 1.47
N ALA A 42 7.56 -4.27 0.70
CA ALA A 42 6.87 -3.04 1.07
C ALA A 42 6.05 -3.24 2.35
N GLN A 43 5.27 -4.31 2.42
CA GLN A 43 4.51 -4.71 3.61
C GLN A 43 5.40 -4.87 4.84
N ALA A 44 6.53 -5.58 4.74
CA ALA A 44 7.45 -5.79 5.85
C ALA A 44 8.07 -4.47 6.36
N ARG A 45 8.40 -3.53 5.46
CA ARG A 45 8.86 -2.19 5.85
C ARG A 45 7.77 -1.41 6.58
N THR A 46 6.54 -1.46 6.10
CA THR A 46 5.40 -0.84 6.78
C THR A 46 5.21 -1.44 8.16
N GLU A 47 5.23 -2.76 8.32
CA GLU A 47 5.11 -3.41 9.64
C GLU A 47 6.18 -2.96 10.64
N MET A 48 7.44 -2.80 10.19
CA MET A 48 8.51 -2.24 11.01
C MET A 48 8.21 -0.80 11.46
N LEU A 49 7.75 0.06 10.55
CA LEU A 49 7.36 1.44 10.87
C LEU A 49 6.18 1.47 11.84
N LEU A 50 5.14 0.68 11.58
CA LEU A 50 3.94 0.63 12.41
C LEU A 50 4.25 0.15 13.83
N THR A 51 5.15 -0.83 13.97
CA THR A 51 5.61 -1.32 15.28
C THR A 51 6.34 -0.22 16.06
N ARG A 52 7.28 0.50 15.42
CA ARG A 52 8.05 1.58 16.05
C ARG A 52 7.16 2.66 16.67
N HIS A 53 6.07 3.04 16.00
CA HIS A 53 5.16 4.07 16.51
C HIS A 53 4.47 3.63 17.81
N MET A 54 4.11 2.35 17.94
CA MET A 54 3.41 1.84 19.11
C MET A 54 4.30 1.70 20.35
N THR A 55 5.61 1.48 20.17
CA THR A 55 6.57 1.33 21.27
C THR A 55 6.59 2.54 22.22
N PHE A 56 6.32 3.76 21.73
CA PHE A 56 6.30 4.96 22.57
C PHE A 56 5.13 5.00 23.57
N LEU A 57 4.07 4.23 23.34
CA LEU A 57 2.87 4.17 24.18
C LEU A 57 2.81 2.93 25.06
N GLU A 58 3.79 2.04 24.99
CA GLU A 58 3.86 0.85 25.83
C GLU A 58 3.88 1.23 27.32
N GLY A 59 2.93 0.71 28.10
CA GLY A 59 2.76 1.04 29.51
C GLY A 59 2.19 2.44 29.80
N ARG A 60 1.79 3.21 28.78
CA ARG A 60 1.26 4.58 28.91
C ARG A 60 -0.19 4.70 28.41
N SER A 61 -1.05 3.77 28.81
CA SER A 61 -2.45 3.71 28.33
C SER A 61 -3.27 4.96 28.65
N GLU A 62 -3.05 5.60 29.81
CA GLU A 62 -3.73 6.84 30.18
C GLU A 62 -3.38 8.00 29.23
N LEU A 63 -2.09 8.16 28.90
CA LEU A 63 -1.63 9.15 27.94
C LEU A 63 -2.28 8.92 26.56
N GLY A 64 -2.29 7.67 26.10
CA GLY A 64 -2.97 7.30 24.86
C GLY A 64 -4.46 7.64 24.90
N TYR A 65 -5.16 7.23 25.97
CA TYR A 65 -6.57 7.51 26.14
C TYR A 65 -6.87 9.01 26.08
N ARG A 66 -6.15 9.83 26.84
CA ARG A 66 -6.35 11.28 26.84
C ARG A 66 -6.04 11.90 25.48
N ALA A 67 -4.96 11.46 24.83
CA ALA A 67 -4.61 11.92 23.50
C ALA A 67 -5.71 11.63 22.46
N PHE A 68 -6.44 10.51 22.56
CA PHE A 68 -7.49 10.12 21.62
C PHE A 68 -8.91 10.60 21.99
N ALA A 69 -9.23 10.72 23.27
CA ALA A 69 -10.56 11.09 23.75
C ALA A 69 -10.80 12.61 23.82
N THR A 70 -9.73 13.41 23.87
CA THR A 70 -9.81 14.87 24.04
C THR A 70 -9.73 15.59 22.68
N PRO A 71 -10.51 16.66 22.45
CA PRO A 71 -10.41 17.49 21.25
C PRO A 71 -8.99 18.03 21.03
N TYR A 72 -8.53 18.12 19.77
CA TYR A 72 -7.13 18.46 19.44
C TYR A 72 -6.68 19.81 20.05
N ALA A 73 -7.56 20.80 20.03
CA ALA A 73 -7.30 22.14 20.57
C ALA A 73 -7.06 22.16 22.09
N GLU A 74 -7.58 21.19 22.83
CA GLU A 74 -7.49 21.09 24.29
C GLU A 74 -6.31 20.24 24.76
N LEU A 75 -5.62 19.57 23.84
CA LEU A 75 -4.49 18.70 24.16
C LEU A 75 -3.31 19.48 24.72
N THR A 76 -2.59 18.87 25.65
CA THR A 76 -1.24 19.30 26.04
C THR A 76 -0.25 19.05 24.90
N PRO A 77 0.95 19.67 24.91
CA PRO A 77 1.96 19.38 23.89
C PRO A 77 2.34 17.89 23.77
N GLU A 78 2.41 17.16 24.89
CA GLU A 78 2.71 15.72 24.89
C GLU A 78 1.59 14.90 24.25
N GLU A 79 0.33 15.20 24.57
CA GLU A 79 -0.81 14.49 23.98
C GLU A 79 -0.99 14.82 22.49
N ARG A 80 -0.73 16.06 22.07
CA ARG A 80 -0.68 16.42 20.64
C ARG A 80 0.37 15.60 19.90
N TRP A 81 1.57 15.48 20.47
CA TRP A 81 2.62 14.66 19.88
C TRP A 81 2.18 13.20 19.69
N VAL A 82 1.48 12.62 20.67
CA VAL A 82 0.91 11.26 20.54
C VAL A 82 -0.14 11.19 19.43
N ARG A 83 -1.01 12.21 19.31
CA ARG A 83 -2.01 12.27 18.25
C ARG A 83 -1.38 12.39 16.86
N ASP A 84 -0.35 13.23 16.72
CA ASP A 84 0.38 13.42 15.46
C ASP A 84 1.16 12.16 15.07
N LEU A 85 1.75 11.47 16.05
CA LEU A 85 2.40 10.17 15.88
C LEU A 85 1.40 9.13 15.36
N HIS A 86 0.20 9.05 15.93
CA HIS A 86 -0.84 8.15 15.44
C HIS A 86 -1.34 8.51 14.04
N SER A 87 -1.44 9.81 13.74
CA SER A 87 -1.73 10.28 12.38
C SER A 87 -0.65 9.80 11.40
N SER A 88 0.63 9.86 11.79
CA SER A 88 1.74 9.32 11.00
C SER A 88 1.63 7.82 10.76
N TRP A 89 1.29 7.07 11.81
CA TRP A 89 1.05 5.63 11.70
C TRP A 89 -0.07 5.30 10.71
N LEU A 90 -1.18 6.06 10.74
CA LEU A 90 -2.28 5.89 9.78
C LEU A 90 -1.82 6.18 8.35
N ARG A 91 -1.03 7.25 8.12
CA ARG A 91 -0.50 7.60 6.79
C ARG A 91 0.38 6.49 6.22
N ASP A 92 1.32 5.97 7.00
CA ASP A 92 2.22 4.90 6.57
C ASP A 92 1.46 3.63 6.17
N LEU A 93 0.42 3.28 6.93
CA LEU A 93 -0.47 2.16 6.63
C LEU A 93 -1.29 2.42 5.35
N GLN A 94 -1.86 3.62 5.21
CA GLN A 94 -2.69 3.98 4.06
C GLN A 94 -1.91 4.05 2.76
N GLN A 95 -0.69 4.59 2.79
CA GLN A 95 0.23 4.58 1.67
C GLN A 95 0.54 3.16 1.20
N ASN A 96 0.84 2.26 2.14
CA ASN A 96 1.07 0.85 1.81
C ASN A 96 -0.18 0.22 1.18
N ASN A 97 -1.36 0.44 1.77
CA ASN A 97 -2.60 -0.08 1.20
C ASN A 97 -2.84 0.43 -0.23
N TYR A 98 -2.60 1.71 -0.50
CA TYR A 98 -2.74 2.26 -1.84
C TYR A 98 -1.72 1.64 -2.82
N PHE A 99 -0.47 1.44 -2.38
CA PHE A 99 0.53 0.72 -3.16
C PHE A 99 0.08 -0.72 -3.48
N GLN A 100 -0.44 -1.46 -2.50
CA GLN A 100 -0.94 -2.83 -2.68
C GLN A 100 -2.15 -2.88 -3.62
N TYR A 101 -3.07 -1.91 -3.54
CA TYR A 101 -4.21 -1.80 -4.45
C TYR A 101 -3.76 -1.59 -5.90
N ARG A 102 -2.81 -0.68 -6.15
CA ARG A 102 -2.28 -0.44 -7.50
C ARG A 102 -1.58 -1.67 -8.11
N LEU A 103 -1.09 -2.58 -7.28
CA LEU A 103 -0.51 -3.85 -7.72
C LEU A 103 -1.55 -4.96 -7.91
N GLY A 104 -2.82 -4.73 -7.58
CA GLY A 104 -3.90 -5.70 -7.67
C GLY A 104 -3.96 -6.70 -6.51
N PHE A 105 -3.28 -6.42 -5.39
CA PHE A 105 -3.31 -7.28 -4.20
C PHE A 105 -4.49 -7.00 -3.27
N LEU A 106 -5.23 -5.92 -3.50
CA LEU A 106 -6.50 -5.62 -2.83
C LEU A 106 -7.63 -5.66 -3.86
N ASN A 107 -8.71 -6.38 -3.53
CA ASN A 107 -9.90 -6.36 -4.36
C ASN A 107 -10.69 -5.05 -4.15
N GLU A 108 -11.68 -4.83 -5.01
CA GLU A 108 -12.43 -3.56 -5.01
C GLU A 108 -13.24 -3.36 -3.72
N GLU A 109 -13.81 -4.42 -3.14
CA GLU A 109 -14.55 -4.34 -1.87
C GLU A 109 -13.63 -3.93 -0.70
N GLN A 110 -12.44 -4.54 -0.61
CA GLN A 110 -11.42 -4.18 0.37
C GLN A 110 -10.96 -2.74 0.17
N TRP A 111 -10.74 -2.35 -1.09
CA TRP A 111 -10.29 -1.01 -1.43
C TRP A 111 -11.32 0.06 -1.06
N GLN A 112 -12.61 -0.17 -1.30
CA GLN A 112 -13.67 0.78 -0.94
C GLN A 112 -13.68 1.11 0.56
N VAL A 113 -13.51 0.10 1.41
CA VAL A 113 -13.43 0.29 2.87
C VAL A 113 -12.19 1.11 3.25
N ILE A 114 -11.05 0.82 2.63
CA ILE A 114 -9.79 1.51 2.88
C ILE A 114 -9.86 2.96 2.38
N GLN A 115 -10.40 3.18 1.18
CA GLN A 115 -10.60 4.50 0.59
C GLN A 115 -11.48 5.37 1.48
N ALA A 116 -12.60 4.84 2.01
CA ALA A 116 -13.45 5.57 2.94
C ALA A 116 -12.67 5.99 4.21
N ARG A 117 -11.81 5.12 4.73
CA ARG A 117 -10.95 5.45 5.87
C ARG A 117 -9.89 6.50 5.53
N ILE A 118 -9.30 6.43 4.34
CA ILE A 118 -8.35 7.46 3.88
C ILE A 118 -9.05 8.81 3.78
N ALA A 119 -10.22 8.87 3.15
CA ALA A 119 -11.01 10.09 3.02
C ALA A 119 -11.41 10.67 4.39
N GLN A 120 -11.77 9.82 5.36
CA GLN A 120 -12.08 10.25 6.73
C GLN A 120 -10.87 10.87 7.44
N VAL A 121 -9.67 10.30 7.27
CA VAL A 121 -8.45 10.86 7.88
C VAL A 121 -8.03 12.13 7.15
N TRP A 122 -8.15 12.15 5.82
CA TRP A 122 -7.89 13.31 4.98
C TRP A 122 -8.79 14.49 5.35
N SER A 123 -10.07 14.27 5.67
CA SER A 123 -10.97 15.35 6.07
C SER A 123 -10.69 15.96 7.46
N ASN A 124 -9.74 15.41 8.23
CA ASN A 124 -9.37 15.96 9.53
C ASN A 124 -8.30 17.06 9.40
N CYS A 125 -8.74 18.32 9.43
CA CYS A 125 -7.88 19.48 9.22
C CYS A 125 -6.83 19.70 10.32
N ASP A 126 -7.11 19.27 11.56
CA ASP A 126 -6.14 19.39 12.66
C ASP A 126 -4.89 18.55 12.42
N LEU A 127 -5.00 17.49 11.61
CA LEU A 127 -3.92 16.53 11.34
C LEU A 127 -3.23 16.76 9.99
N ARG A 128 -3.60 17.82 9.26
CA ARG A 128 -3.11 18.09 7.90
C ARG A 128 -1.66 18.53 7.83
N SER A 129 -1.15 19.17 8.87
CA SER A 129 0.27 19.60 8.96
C SER A 129 1.25 18.45 8.69
N GLY A 130 0.90 17.22 9.09
CA GLY A 130 1.71 16.03 8.86
C GLY A 130 1.76 15.52 7.42
N TYR A 131 0.90 16.02 6.52
CA TYR A 131 0.94 15.72 5.09
C TYR A 131 1.76 16.74 4.29
N TYR A 132 1.84 17.98 4.76
CA TYR A 132 2.58 19.08 4.13
C TYR A 132 4.01 19.25 4.64
N ALA A 133 4.34 18.60 5.77
CA ALA A 133 5.72 18.41 6.20
C ALA A 133 6.37 17.33 5.31
N GLU A 134 6.82 17.77 4.13
CA GLU A 134 7.50 16.97 3.11
C GLU A 134 8.69 16.20 3.73
N ASP A 135 8.69 14.85 3.56
CA ASP A 135 9.90 14.07 3.21
C ASP A 135 9.72 12.53 3.18
N PHE A 136 8.55 11.95 3.51
CA PHE A 136 8.43 10.47 3.64
C PHE A 136 7.19 9.81 3.00
N MET A 137 6.59 10.41 1.96
CA MET A 137 5.48 9.79 1.23
C MET A 137 5.78 9.57 -0.26
N GLU A 138 5.26 8.47 -0.81
CA GLU A 138 5.35 8.15 -2.23
C GLU A 138 4.50 9.15 -3.04
N ALA A 139 5.07 9.71 -4.11
CA ALA A 139 4.41 10.67 -4.98
C ALA A 139 3.02 10.20 -5.46
N ALA A 140 2.88 8.91 -5.81
CA ALA A 140 1.60 8.37 -6.24
C ALA A 140 0.50 8.45 -5.16
N PHE A 141 0.87 8.30 -3.88
CA PHE A 141 -0.09 8.43 -2.79
C PHE A 141 -0.46 9.90 -2.55
N ILE A 142 0.50 10.81 -2.69
CA ILE A 142 0.26 12.26 -2.65
C ILE A 142 -0.72 12.66 -3.76
N ASP A 143 -0.48 12.23 -5.00
CA ASP A 143 -1.36 12.50 -6.15
C ASP A 143 -2.78 11.98 -5.88
N TYR A 144 -2.89 10.78 -5.29
CA TYR A 144 -4.17 10.22 -4.88
C TYR A 144 -4.89 11.07 -3.83
N LEU A 145 -4.19 11.53 -2.79
CA LEU A 145 -4.78 12.39 -1.75
C LEU A 145 -5.23 13.75 -2.31
N MET A 146 -4.43 14.36 -3.18
CA MET A 146 -4.74 15.63 -3.83
C MET A 146 -5.94 15.55 -4.77
N ALA A 147 -6.29 14.35 -5.24
CA ALA A 147 -7.47 14.11 -6.06
C ALA A 147 -8.77 13.91 -5.25
N LEU A 148 -8.68 13.78 -3.92
CA LEU A 148 -9.84 13.69 -3.04
C LEU A 148 -10.44 15.08 -2.77
N ASP A 149 -11.74 15.11 -2.43
CA ASP A 149 -12.38 16.32 -1.92
C ASP A 149 -11.62 16.83 -0.69
N ASP A 150 -11.28 18.12 -0.69
CA ASP A 150 -10.52 18.76 0.38
C ASP A 150 -11.39 19.73 1.19
N PRO A 151 -11.93 19.32 2.35
CA PRO A 151 -12.74 20.20 3.20
C PRO A 151 -11.91 21.18 4.04
N CYS A 152 -10.57 21.11 3.95
CA CYS A 152 -9.65 21.91 4.77
C CYS A 152 -9.06 23.11 4.01
N ASN A 153 -9.39 23.27 2.72
CA ASN A 153 -8.97 24.36 1.84
C ASN A 153 -10.17 25.10 1.26
#